data_AF-A0AAD4SMX0-F1
#
_entry.id   AF-A0AAD4SMX0-F1
#
_cell.length_a   1.000
_cell.length_b   1.000
_cell.length_c   1.000
_cell.angle_alpha   90.00
_cell.angle_beta   90.00
_cell.angle_gamma   90.00
#
_symmetry.space_group_name_H-M   'P 1'
#
loop_
_entity.id
_entity.type
_entity.pdbx_description
1 polymer ?
#
loop_
_entity_poly.entity_id
_entity_poly.type
_entity_poly.pdbx_seq_one_letter_code
_entity_poly.pdbx_strand_id
1 'polypeptide(L)'
;MANKHSSPTLCFLLVLFVFVSVGVINTIPQVDACVESWFEYCDTELNCQVHCFNTHGPTAVAYCEQNPGTFNVRTCSCAYDC
;
A
#
# COMPACT_ATOMS: atom_id res chain seq x y z
N MET A 1 10.48 58.68 -1.06
CA MET A 1 11.37 57.60 -1.53
C MET A 1 11.51 56.61 -0.38
N ALA A 2 10.78 55.50 -0.42
CA ALA A 2 10.70 54.55 0.70
C ALA A 2 11.85 53.54 0.59
N ASN A 3 12.75 53.57 1.59
CA ASN A 3 13.82 52.59 1.78
C ASN A 3 13.20 51.20 2.02
N LYS A 4 13.32 50.31 1.04
CA LYS A 4 12.91 48.91 1.18
C LYS A 4 14.08 48.12 1.77
N HIS A 5 14.24 48.21 3.09
CA HIS A 5 15.15 47.34 3.83
C HIS A 5 14.53 45.95 3.89
N SER A 6 14.95 45.05 3.00
CA SER A 6 14.54 43.65 3.04
C SER A 6 15.21 42.99 4.24
N SER A 7 14.43 42.71 5.30
CA SER A 7 14.95 42.16 6.55
C SER A 7 15.42 40.72 6.36
N PRO A 8 16.69 40.38 6.67
CA PRO A 8 17.25 39.03 6.47
C PRO A 8 16.56 37.94 7.32
N THR A 9 15.77 38.35 8.32
CA THR A 9 14.96 37.47 9.16
C THR A 9 13.88 36.71 8.37
N LEU A 10 13.33 37.31 7.31
CA LEU A 10 12.30 36.67 6.48
C LEU A 10 12.88 35.49 5.67
N CYS A 11 14.12 35.60 5.21
CA CYS A 11 14.79 34.51 4.49
C CYS A 11 15.07 33.32 5.42
N PHE A 12 15.48 33.56 6.66
CA PHE A 12 15.77 32.48 7.62
C PHE A 12 14.51 31.72 8.03
N LEU A 13 13.37 32.40 8.19
CA LEU A 13 12.09 31.78 8.48
C LEU A 13 11.59 30.89 7.33
N LEU A 14 11.75 31.33 6.08
CA LEU A 14 11.38 30.53 4.90
C LEU A 14 12.20 29.24 4.82
N VAL A 15 13.50 29.31 5.12
CA VAL A 15 14.39 28.15 5.10
C VAL A 15 14.00 27.13 6.19
N LEU A 16 13.67 27.60 7.40
CA LEU A 16 13.16 26.73 8.48
C LEU A 16 11.84 26.05 8.12
N PHE A 17 10.91 26.75 7.47
CA PHE A 17 9.64 26.17 7.01
C PHE A 17 9.84 25.06 5.96
N VAL A 18 10.83 25.20 5.07
CA VAL A 18 11.17 24.15 4.09
C VAL A 18 11.78 22.92 4.79
N PHE A 19 12.65 23.10 5.79
CA PHE A 19 13.23 21.95 6.49
C PHE A 19 12.21 21.17 7.34
N VAL A 20 11.24 21.85 7.97
CA VAL A 20 10.18 21.19 8.75
C VAL A 20 9.19 20.43 7.85
N SER A 21 8.96 20.88 6.61
CA SER A 21 8.07 20.19 5.67
C SER A 21 8.72 18.97 5.00
N VAL A 22 10.05 18.91 4.91
CA VAL A 22 10.78 17.73 4.39
C VAL A 22 11.01 16.66 5.48
N GLY A 23 11.00 17.05 6.76
CA GLY A 23 11.21 16.13 7.90
C GLY A 23 10.03 15.19 8.22
N VAL A 24 8.87 15.37 7.56
CA VAL A 24 7.69 14.50 7.67
C VAL A 24 7.44 13.75 6.36
N ILE A 25 8.50 13.36 5.65
CA ILE A 25 8.39 12.47 4.50
C ILE A 25 8.48 11.04 5.02
N ASN A 26 7.30 10.49 5.33
CA ASN A 26 6.93 9.09 5.16
C ASN A 26 7.81 8.03 5.83
N THR A 27 7.68 7.88 7.14
CA THR A 27 7.62 6.51 7.70
C THR A 27 6.18 6.02 7.58
N ILE A 28 5.72 5.75 6.35
CA ILE A 28 4.60 4.83 6.19
C ILE A 28 5.16 3.50 6.65
N PRO A 29 4.61 2.84 7.69
CA PRO A 29 5.01 1.47 7.96
C PRO A 29 4.71 0.69 6.69
N GLN A 30 5.77 0.26 5.99
CA GLN A 30 5.62 -0.72 4.94
C GLN A 30 5.21 -1.99 5.68
N VAL A 31 3.90 -2.20 5.76
CA VAL A 31 3.37 -3.50 6.13
C VAL A 31 3.76 -4.39 4.96
N ASP A 32 4.61 -5.39 5.22
CA ASP A 32 5.06 -6.27 4.16
C ASP A 32 3.83 -7.08 3.72
N ALA A 33 3.40 -6.89 2.48
CA ALA A 33 2.25 -7.62 1.96
C ALA A 33 2.76 -8.98 1.46
N CYS A 34 2.40 -10.04 2.18
CA CYS A 34 2.64 -11.40 1.73
C CYS A 34 1.55 -11.83 0.75
N VAL A 35 1.93 -12.65 -0.24
CA VAL A 35 0.99 -13.23 -1.20
C VAL A 35 1.15 -14.73 -1.21
N GLU A 36 0.04 -15.44 -1.01
CA GLU A 36 -0.07 -16.89 -1.12
C GLU A 36 -1.10 -17.26 -2.19
N SER A 37 -0.88 -18.37 -2.89
CA SER A 37 -1.73 -18.80 -4.00
C SER A 37 -2.05 -20.28 -3.94
N TRP A 38 -3.31 -20.65 -4.16
CA TRP A 38 -3.79 -22.04 -4.20
C TRP A 38 -4.50 -22.35 -5.50
N PHE A 39 -4.19 -23.51 -6.09
CA PHE A 39 -4.89 -23.99 -7.30
C PHE A 39 -6.34 -24.40 -7.03
N GLU A 40 -6.65 -24.67 -5.77
CA GLU A 40 -7.97 -25.02 -5.28
C GLU A 40 -8.70 -23.75 -4.80
N TYR A 41 -9.98 -23.86 -4.46
CA TYR A 41 -10.79 -22.76 -3.88
C TYR A 41 -11.25 -21.66 -4.85
N CYS A 42 -10.90 -21.72 -6.13
CA CYS A 42 -11.45 -20.84 -7.17
C CYS A 42 -12.61 -21.42 -7.99
N ASP A 43 -13.37 -22.34 -7.39
CA ASP A 43 -14.67 -22.74 -7.94
C ASP A 43 -15.65 -21.55 -7.93
N THR A 44 -15.62 -20.78 -6.84
CA THR A 44 -16.33 -19.49 -6.68
C THR A 44 -15.40 -18.48 -6.01
N GLU A 45 -15.55 -17.18 -6.30
CA GLU A 45 -14.80 -16.11 -5.63
C GLU A 45 -14.98 -16.17 -4.10
N LEU A 46 -16.18 -16.54 -3.65
CA LEU A 46 -16.50 -16.63 -2.23
C LEU A 46 -15.68 -17.70 -1.52
N ASN A 47 -15.44 -18.86 -2.15
CA ASN A 47 -14.62 -19.92 -1.56
C ASN A 47 -13.18 -19.45 -1.33
N CYS A 48 -12.60 -18.74 -2.32
CA CYS A 48 -11.27 -18.17 -2.23
C CYS A 48 -11.18 -17.14 -1.09
N GLN A 49 -12.17 -16.22 -1.03
CA GLN A 49 -12.24 -15.21 0.02
C GLN A 49 -12.38 -15.81 1.42
N VAL A 50 -13.28 -16.79 1.60
CA VAL A 50 -13.49 -17.44 2.89
C VAL A 50 -12.24 -18.20 3.33
N HIS A 51 -11.56 -18.89 2.41
CA HIS A 51 -10.31 -19.58 2.74
C HIS A 51 -9.22 -18.60 3.17
N CYS A 52 -8.96 -17.57 2.37
CA CYS A 52 -7.99 -16.52 2.67
C CYS A 52 -8.27 -15.82 4.02
N PHE A 53 -9.54 -15.46 4.27
CA PHE A 53 -9.98 -14.86 5.54
C PHE A 53 -9.74 -15.78 6.74
N ASN A 54 -10.03 -17.07 6.61
CA ASN A 54 -9.86 -18.02 7.71
C ASN A 54 -8.38 -18.32 8.00
N THR A 55 -7.52 -18.26 6.98
CA THR A 55 -6.08 -18.54 7.11
C THR A 55 -5.32 -17.34 7.66
N HIS A 56 -5.57 -16.15 7.12
CA HIS A 56 -4.76 -14.95 7.38
C HIS A 56 -5.51 -13.83 8.12
N GLY A 57 -6.80 -13.98 8.32
CA GLY A 57 -7.63 -13.07 9.10
C GLY A 57 -8.42 -12.04 8.26
N PRO A 58 -9.14 -11.13 8.93
CA PRO A 58 -10.14 -10.27 8.30
C PRO A 58 -9.58 -9.15 7.41
N THR A 59 -8.29 -8.87 7.50
CA THR A 59 -7.61 -7.87 6.65
C THR A 59 -7.09 -8.47 5.35
N ALA A 60 -7.10 -9.80 5.22
CA ALA A 60 -6.63 -10.49 4.03
C ALA A 60 -7.59 -10.26 2.85
N VAL A 61 -7.02 -10.06 1.66
CA VAL A 61 -7.74 -9.80 0.41
C VAL A 61 -7.51 -10.95 -0.55
N ALA A 62 -8.58 -11.56 -1.04
CA ALA A 62 -8.51 -12.69 -1.97
C ALA A 62 -9.24 -12.41 -3.29
N TYR A 63 -8.73 -12.99 -4.38
CA TYR A 63 -9.34 -12.96 -5.70
C TYR A 63 -8.95 -14.20 -6.51
N CYS A 64 -9.83 -14.62 -7.43
CA CYS A 64 -9.48 -15.65 -8.41
C CYS A 64 -8.77 -15.05 -9.63
N GLU A 65 -7.55 -15.50 -9.87
CA GLU A 65 -6.76 -15.15 -11.03
C GLU A 65 -6.86 -16.23 -12.11
N GLN A 66 -7.05 -15.82 -13.36
CA GLN A 66 -7.02 -16.73 -14.51
C GLN A 66 -5.56 -16.93 -14.93
N ASN A 67 -5.05 -18.16 -14.86
CA ASN A 67 -3.65 -18.42 -15.19
C ASN A 67 -3.40 -18.26 -16.70
N PRO A 68 -2.49 -17.36 -17.11
CA PRO A 68 -2.18 -17.15 -18.52
C PRO A 68 -1.61 -18.44 -19.13
N GLY A 69 -2.16 -18.85 -20.29
CA GLY A 69 -1.71 -20.04 -21.00
C GLY A 69 -2.38 -21.35 -20.56
N THR A 70 -3.35 -21.31 -19.66
CA THR A 70 -4.17 -22.48 -19.29
C THR A 70 -5.64 -22.23 -19.57
N PHE A 71 -6.35 -23.23 -20.12
CA PHE A 71 -7.78 -23.11 -20.40
C PHE A 71 -8.57 -23.40 -19.12
N ASN A 72 -9.30 -22.41 -18.61
CA ASN A 72 -10.19 -22.50 -17.45
C ASN A 72 -9.55 -22.87 -16.09
N VAL A 73 -8.22 -22.83 -15.95
CA VAL A 73 -7.59 -22.98 -14.63
C VAL A 73 -7.53 -21.61 -13.96
N ARG A 74 -8.17 -21.50 -12.80
CA ARG A 74 -8.13 -20.33 -11.93
C ARG A 74 -7.36 -20.66 -10.67
N THR A 75 -6.64 -19.70 -10.13
CA THR A 75 -5.85 -19.82 -8.90
C THR A 75 -6.37 -18.79 -7.91
N CYS A 76 -6.58 -19.21 -6.67
CA CYS A 76 -6.97 -18.31 -5.59
C CYS A 76 -5.71 -17.59 -5.09
N SER A 77 -5.65 -16.28 -5.29
CA SER A 77 -4.56 -15.42 -4.80
C SER A 77 -5.05 -14.69 -3.55
N CYS A 78 -4.26 -14.74 -2.48
CA CYS A 78 -4.55 -14.12 -1.20
C CYS A 78 -3.38 -13.22 -0.77
N ALA A 79 -3.67 -11.93 -0.61
CA ALA A 79 -2.75 -10.94 -0.08
C ALA A 79 -3.09 -10.64 1.37
N TYR A 80 -2.09 -10.64 2.25
CA TYR A 80 -2.27 -10.44 3.68
C TYR A 80 -1.07 -9.74 4.30
N ASP A 81 -1.30 -9.16 5.50
CA ASP A 81 -0.25 -8.49 6.26
C ASP A 81 0.68 -9.53 6.89
N CYS A 82 1.98 -9.40 6.63
CA CYS A 82 3.06 -10.04 7.35
C CYS A 82 4.05 -8.97 7.88
#